data_AF-A0A659UL53-F1
#
_entry.id   AF-A0A659UL53-F1
#
_cell.length_a   1.000
_cell.length_b   1.000
_cell.length_c   1.000
_cell.angle_alpha   90.00
_cell.angle_beta   90.00
_cell.angle_gamma   90.00
#
_symmetry.space_group_name_H-M   'P 1'
#
loop_
_entity.id
_entity.type
_entity.pdbx_description
1 polymer ?
#
loop_
_entity_poly.entity_id
_entity_poly.type
_entity_poly.pdbx_seq_one_letter_code
_entity_poly.pdbx_strand_id
1 'polypeptide(L)'
;YLILNVRMPRSLTFCYRFLAEHLKFLGDDYAERHACPTTAEKTQTMLRAGSIKDIFDAGLHEFLAGFIRDNTRLGDEIAQDYRFY
;
A
#
# COMPACT_ATOMS: atom_id res chain seq x y z
N TYR A 1 1.18 -17.79 7.99
CA TYR A 1 1.59 -16.61 7.22
C TYR A 1 0.38 -15.95 6.54
N LEU A 2 -0.34 -15.12 7.30
CA LEU A 2 -1.59 -14.47 6.86
C LEU A 2 -1.36 -13.14 6.10
N ILE A 3 -0.21 -12.52 6.29
CA ILE A 3 0.04 -11.11 5.94
C ILE A 3 0.30 -10.91 4.44
N LEU A 4 0.99 -11.83 3.76
CA LEU A 4 1.30 -11.74 2.31
C LEU A 4 0.52 -12.74 1.45
N ASN A 5 -0.47 -13.43 2.01
CA ASN A 5 -1.21 -14.42 1.26
C ASN A 5 -2.25 -13.75 0.35
N VAL A 6 -1.89 -13.56 -0.92
CA VAL A 6 -2.74 -12.95 -1.97
C VAL A 6 -4.10 -13.64 -2.13
N ARG A 7 -4.25 -14.90 -1.68
CA ARG A 7 -5.52 -15.64 -1.71
C ARG A 7 -6.42 -15.39 -0.50
N MET A 8 -5.94 -14.64 0.51
CA MET A 8 -6.73 -14.25 1.68
C MET A 8 -7.15 -12.78 1.58
N PRO A 9 -8.46 -12.49 1.60
CA PRO A 9 -9.00 -11.15 1.36
C PRO A 9 -8.65 -10.13 2.46
N ARG A 10 -8.06 -10.57 3.58
CA ARG A 10 -7.54 -9.70 4.67
C ARG A 10 -6.01 -9.66 4.75
N SER A 11 -5.30 -10.20 3.77
CA SER A 11 -3.84 -10.04 3.72
C SER A 11 -3.49 -8.61 3.30
N LEU A 12 -2.37 -8.08 3.80
CA LEU A 12 -1.91 -6.72 3.45
C LEU A 12 -1.71 -6.59 1.94
N THR A 13 -1.17 -7.63 1.30
CA THR A 13 -0.98 -7.66 -0.16
C THR A 13 -2.31 -7.60 -0.91
N PHE A 14 -3.35 -8.28 -0.43
CA PHE A 14 -4.67 -8.20 -1.07
C PHE A 14 -5.28 -6.81 -0.93
N CYS A 15 -5.27 -6.25 0.28
CA CYS A 15 -5.80 -4.91 0.56
C CYS A 15 -5.07 -3.82 -0.25
N TYR A 16 -3.74 -3.86 -0.31
CA TYR A 16 -2.96 -2.90 -1.10
C TYR A 16 -3.13 -3.04 -2.61
N ARG A 17 -3.45 -4.25 -3.09
CA ARG A 17 -3.74 -4.44 -4.51
C ARG A 17 -5.04 -3.77 -4.91
N PHE A 18 -6.09 -3.95 -4.11
CA PHE A 18 -7.38 -3.27 -4.31
C PHE A 18 -7.24 -1.75 -4.16
N LEU A 19 -6.50 -1.29 -3.15
CA LEU A 19 -6.30 0.14 -2.91
C LEU A 19 -5.56 0.81 -4.08
N ALA A 20 -4.51 0.19 -4.62
CA ALA A 20 -3.81 0.68 -5.80
C ALA A 20 -4.70 0.69 -7.06
N GLU A 21 -5.59 -0.31 -7.21
CA GLU A 21 -6.54 -0.37 -8.32
C GLU A 21 -7.56 0.78 -8.26
N HIS A 22 -8.12 1.05 -7.08
CA HIS A 22 -9.03 2.19 -6.86
C HIS A 22 -8.34 3.54 -7.07
N LEU A 23 -7.11 3.70 -6.57
CA LEU A 23 -6.30 4.90 -6.83
C LEU A 23 -6.06 5.14 -8.31
N LYS A 24 -5.85 4.07 -9.09
CA LYS A 24 -5.69 4.17 -10.54
C LYS A 24 -6.98 4.65 -11.22
N PHE A 25 -8.13 4.08 -10.86
CA PHE A 25 -9.42 4.55 -11.37
C PHE A 25 -9.66 6.03 -11.06
N LEU A 26 -9.28 6.48 -9.87
CA LEU A 26 -9.43 7.86 -9.45
C LEU A 26 -8.47 8.79 -10.22
N GLY A 27 -7.22 8.36 -10.46
CA GLY A 27 -6.26 9.12 -11.29
C GLY A 27 -6.66 9.22 -12.77
N ASP A 28 -7.27 8.18 -13.33
CA ASP A 28 -7.79 8.18 -14.71
C ASP A 28 -8.96 9.17 -14.87
N ASP A 29 -9.76 9.38 -13.83
CA ASP A 29 -10.92 10.29 -13.82
C ASP A 29 -10.53 11.76 -13.57
N TYR A 30 -9.54 12.01 -12.69
CA TYR A 30 -9.12 13.37 -12.30
C TYR A 30 -8.05 13.99 -13.22
N ALA A 31 -7.47 13.23 -14.16
CA ALA A 31 -6.44 13.66 -15.13
C ALA A 31 -5.20 14.37 -14.54
N GLU A 32 -5.00 14.32 -13.22
CA GLU A 32 -3.90 14.94 -12.50
C GLU A 32 -2.96 13.87 -11.90
N ARG A 33 -1.65 14.11 -12.02
CA ARG A 33 -0.61 13.20 -11.50
C ARG A 33 -0.38 13.48 -10.01
N HIS A 34 -1.16 12.81 -9.18
CA HIS A 34 -1.08 12.90 -7.72
C HIS A 34 0.11 12.10 -7.15
N ALA A 35 0.55 12.44 -5.93
CA ALA A 35 1.64 11.76 -5.24
C ALA A 35 1.23 10.37 -4.68
N CYS A 36 -0.07 10.21 -4.39
CA CYS A 36 -0.63 8.99 -3.81
C CYS A 36 -0.38 7.69 -4.62
N PRO A 37 -0.50 7.62 -5.97
CA PRO A 37 -0.19 6.40 -6.71
C PRO A 37 1.29 5.98 -6.58
N THR A 38 2.23 6.92 -6.51
CA THR A 38 3.66 6.60 -6.30
C THR A 38 3.90 5.98 -4.93
N THR A 39 3.29 6.51 -3.87
CA THR A 39 3.36 5.92 -2.52
C THR A 39 2.73 4.52 -2.49
N ALA A 40 1.58 4.33 -3.13
CA ALA A 40 0.91 3.03 -3.20
C ALA A 40 1.73 1.98 -3.96
N GLU A 41 2.34 2.33 -5.09
CA GLU A 41 3.20 1.45 -5.88
C GLU A 41 4.47 1.04 -5.13
N LYS A 42 5.07 1.96 -4.37
CA LYS A 42 6.24 1.68 -3.53
C LYS A 42 5.90 0.63 -2.47
N THR A 43 4.80 0.82 -1.75
CA THR A 43 4.37 -0.14 -0.71
C THR A 43 3.96 -1.48 -1.32
N GLN A 44 3.30 -1.48 -2.49
CA GLN A 44 2.96 -2.72 -3.19
C GLN A 44 4.21 -3.48 -3.66
N THR A 45 5.22 -2.76 -4.17
CA THR A 45 6.52 -3.34 -4.55
C THR A 45 7.21 -3.94 -3.33
N MET A 46 7.22 -3.24 -2.19
CA MET A 46 7.76 -3.77 -0.94
C MET A 46 7.07 -5.07 -0.51
N LEU A 47 5.73 -5.12 -0.60
CA LEU A 47 4.93 -6.31 -0.27
C LEU A 47 5.13 -7.48 -1.25
N ARG A 48 5.58 -7.22 -2.48
CA ARG A 48 5.86 -8.24 -3.51
C ARG A 48 7.32 -8.70 -3.52
N ALA A 49 8.26 -7.80 -3.27
CA ALA A 49 9.69 -8.03 -3.40
C ALA A 49 10.31 -8.67 -2.14
N GLY A 50 9.77 -8.36 -0.96
CA GLY A 50 10.19 -9.03 0.26
C GLY A 50 9.68 -10.47 0.24
N SER A 51 10.56 -11.44 0.02
CA SER A 51 10.20 -12.81 0.40
C SER A 51 9.85 -12.78 1.88
N ILE A 52 8.79 -13.46 2.28
CA ILE A 52 8.34 -13.42 3.69
C ILE A 52 9.46 -13.81 4.66
N LYS A 53 10.44 -14.55 4.16
CA LYS A 53 11.64 -14.95 4.87
C LYS A 53 12.56 -13.77 5.15
N ASP A 54 12.82 -12.90 4.18
CA ASP A 54 13.66 -11.70 4.36
C ASP A 54 13.04 -10.71 5.36
N ILE A 55 11.71 -10.60 5.37
CA ILE A 55 10.98 -9.77 6.34
C ILE A 55 11.09 -10.35 7.76
N PHE A 56 11.05 -11.67 7.89
CA PHE A 56 11.25 -12.33 9.18
C PHE A 56 12.71 -12.22 9.65
N ASP A 57 13.68 -12.37 8.75
CA ASP A 57 15.12 -12.25 9.04
C ASP A 57 15.52 -10.80 9.41
N ALA A 58 14.88 -9.80 8.81
CA ALA A 58 15.10 -8.37 9.12
C ALA A 58 14.30 -7.85 10.33
N GLY A 59 13.26 -8.57 10.77
CA GLY A 59 12.43 -8.22 11.91
C GLY A 59 11.01 -7.79 11.52
N LEU A 60 10.02 -8.62 11.91
CA LEU A 60 8.60 -8.40 11.59
C LEU A 60 8.05 -7.08 12.18
N HIS A 61 8.48 -6.70 13.38
CA HIS A 61 7.98 -5.49 14.03
C HIS A 61 8.41 -4.23 13.27
N GLU A 62 9.68 -4.15 12.86
CA GLU A 62 10.21 -3.02 12.08
C GLU A 62 9.50 -2.90 10.72
N PHE A 63 9.27 -4.04 10.07
CA PHE A 63 8.49 -4.08 8.84
C PHE A 63 7.07 -3.55 9.04
N LEU A 64 6.36 -4.01 10.07
CA LEU A 64 4.99 -3.57 10.35
C LEU A 64 4.93 -2.09 10.74
N ALA A 65 5.90 -1.59 11.50
CA ALA A 65 5.98 -0.18 11.88
C ALA A 65 6.21 0.72 10.64
N GLY A 66 7.11 0.31 9.75
CA GLY A 66 7.32 1.00 8.46
C GLY A 66 6.08 0.98 7.58
N PHE A 67 5.43 -0.19 7.47
CA PHE A 67 4.19 -0.35 6.71
C PHE A 67 3.06 0.53 7.25
N ILE A 68 2.86 0.60 8.57
CA ILE A 68 1.83 1.46 9.18
C ILE A 68 2.11 2.92 8.84
N ARG A 69 3.36 3.37 8.93
CA ARG A 69 3.75 4.75 8.60
C ARG A 69 3.46 5.09 7.14
N ASP A 70 3.86 4.23 6.21
CA ASP A 70 3.60 4.44 4.78
C ASP A 70 2.09 4.41 4.47
N ASN A 71 1.33 3.55 5.17
CA ASN A 71 -0.12 3.49 5.04
C ASN A 71 -0.84 4.74 5.56
N THR A 72 -0.40 5.28 6.70
CA THR A 72 -0.93 6.56 7.20
C THR A 72 -0.63 7.69 6.21
N ARG A 73 0.61 7.78 5.72
CA ARG A 73 0.99 8.79 4.71
C ARG A 73 0.11 8.71 3.46
N LEU A 74 -0.14 7.49 2.97
CA LEU A 74 -1.00 7.28 1.80
C LEU A 74 -2.44 7.76 2.05
N GLY A 75 -2.99 7.52 3.25
CA GLY A 75 -4.30 8.02 3.64
C GLY A 75 -4.37 9.55 3.62
N ASP A 76 -3.35 10.21 4.17
CA ASP A 76 -3.24 11.68 4.18
C ASP A 76 -3.11 12.25 2.75
N GLU A 77 -2.27 11.63 1.91
CA GLU A 77 -2.11 11.99 0.49
C GLU A 77 -3.45 11.87 -0.26
N ILE A 78 -4.20 10.77 -0.06
CA ILE A 78 -5.53 10.58 -0.68
C ILE A 78 -6.52 11.66 -0.22
N ALA A 79 -6.57 11.95 1.07
CA ALA A 79 -7.49 12.95 1.61
C ALA A 79 -7.18 14.36 1.06
N GLN A 80 -5.89 14.70 0.93
CA GLN A 80 -5.44 15.96 0.35
C GLN A 80 -5.71 16.05 -1.15
N ASP A 81 -5.37 15.00 -1.90
CA ASP A 81 -5.45 14.96 -3.37
C ASP A 81 -6.91 14.99 -3.85
N TYR A 82 -7.80 14.28 -3.18
CA TYR A 82 -9.20 14.12 -3.63
C TYR A 82 -10.21 14.92 -2.80
N ARG A 83 -9.75 15.74 -1.84
CA ARG A 83 -10.58 16.64 -1.02
C ARG A 83 -11.80 15.96 -0.38
N PHE A 84 -11.65 14.72 0.07
CA PHE A 84 -12.65 14.04 0.89
C PHE A 84 -12.66 14.70 2.27
N TYR A 85 -13.47 15.75 2.46
CA TYR A 85 -13.74 16.39 3.75
C TYR A 85 -15.01 15.83 4.39
#